data_AF-A0A9W8R5G9-F1
#
_entry.id   AF-A0A9W8R5G9-F1
#
_cell.length_a   1.000
_cell.length_b   1.000
_cell.length_c   1.000
_cell.angle_alpha   90.00
_cell.angle_beta   90.00
_cell.angle_gamma   90.00
#
_symmetry.space_group_name_H-M   'P 1'
#
loop_
_entity.id
_entity.type
_entity.pdbx_description
1 polymer ?
#
loop_
_entity_poly.entity_id
_entity_poly.type
_entity_poly.pdbx_seq_one_letter_code
_entity_poly.pdbx_strand_id
1 'polypeptide(L)'
;MQFRVATNEEISEFNYPNEEARVANRQLAQRDRQTLINYGIDAARRAGKGAFWLDFECVRNDDGNTRATSNSDDVYRICDIVRAAHSMIIVIGPSACDRTTAILAKRETLAFTRENVTPWLRQWGSRLWTLPELLLCPGEHRIKLYAAGDPSEPKALAKRNFAERAWDDAVAVKELVDHFENTATLKHDHLIKAALACFSRRQTDQFSQEDIAYAIMGLFPSSNRPPINKSDAGFEAFAKLCLANKSDACLVQLISLALQPGPPWHDMADRWGANLRDISPTCRVSEALGPTMIRLDGVHGATIHWDNLDPEPLFGNETSKYRFGFFAMGITWSEMLTRLAYIFLVILWFVEGPDHFDEVTPMIAWVNYIAGAFALCAPILLLSSRGAWKSTVKPHLIGIEGRANVASLEKQLWGFNHGKLQGTTPQSYTDTENSDLSRVTPKTDGDFSFSLVDTQMMTLTHFRRQLPPVAMFICGEEDGGTQRALLCSYD
;
A
#
# COMPACT_ATOMS: atom_id res chain seq x y z
N MET A 1 -27.99 -6.39 13.10
CA MET A 1 -28.74 -5.34 13.83
C MET A 1 -29.47 -5.94 15.04
N GLN A 2 -29.30 -5.35 16.23
CA GLN A 2 -29.94 -5.83 17.47
C GLN A 2 -31.32 -5.24 17.67
N PHE A 3 -31.43 -3.92 17.69
CA PHE A 3 -32.68 -3.18 17.88
C PHE A 3 -33.19 -2.64 16.54
N ARG A 4 -34.51 -2.68 16.34
CA ARG A 4 -35.17 -2.13 15.16
C ARG A 4 -35.83 -0.83 15.59
N VAL A 5 -35.45 0.30 15.00
CA VAL A 5 -35.94 1.64 15.39
C VAL A 5 -36.61 2.39 14.25
N ALA A 6 -36.84 1.70 13.13
CA ALA A 6 -37.47 2.23 11.93
C ALA A 6 -38.87 2.78 12.20
N THR A 7 -39.21 3.88 11.54
CA THR A 7 -40.53 4.49 11.61
C THR A 7 -41.57 3.64 10.88
N ASN A 8 -42.85 3.95 11.08
CA ASN A 8 -43.91 3.21 10.39
C ASN A 8 -43.84 3.39 8.86
N GLU A 9 -43.39 4.56 8.42
CA GLU A 9 -43.16 4.92 7.02
C GLU A 9 -42.01 4.09 6.44
N GLU A 10 -40.84 4.07 7.10
CA GLU A 10 -39.68 3.27 6.67
C GLU A 10 -40.02 1.77 6.56
N ILE A 11 -40.81 1.26 7.50
CA ILE A 11 -41.28 -0.14 7.48
C ILE A 11 -42.31 -0.39 6.36
N SER A 12 -43.08 0.62 5.97
CA SER A 12 -44.05 0.47 4.88
C SER A 12 -43.39 0.45 3.50
N GLU A 13 -42.30 1.21 3.33
CA GLU A 13 -41.54 1.29 2.08
C GLU A 13 -40.62 0.08 1.87
N PHE A 14 -40.17 -0.55 2.96
CA PHE A 14 -39.27 -1.70 2.89
C PHE A 14 -39.96 -2.96 2.33
N ASN A 15 -39.27 -3.67 1.44
CA ASN A 15 -39.79 -4.89 0.82
C ASN A 15 -39.65 -6.10 1.76
N TYR A 16 -40.75 -6.48 2.41
CA TYR A 16 -40.83 -7.67 3.26
C TYR A 16 -41.39 -8.87 2.50
N PRO A 17 -40.97 -10.10 2.83
CA PRO A 17 -41.42 -11.31 2.13
C PRO A 17 -42.93 -11.59 2.29
N ASN A 18 -43.54 -11.14 3.39
CA ASN A 18 -44.97 -11.26 3.65
C ASN A 18 -45.48 -10.12 4.56
N GLU A 19 -46.81 -9.91 4.57
CA GLU A 19 -47.44 -8.89 5.40
C GLU A 19 -47.28 -9.17 6.89
N GLU A 20 -47.31 -10.44 7.28
CA GLU A 20 -47.13 -10.87 8.67
C GLU A 20 -45.75 -10.45 9.21
N ALA A 21 -44.68 -10.60 8.43
CA ALA A 21 -43.36 -10.12 8.80
C ALA A 21 -43.32 -8.59 8.87
N ARG A 22 -44.01 -7.87 7.97
CA ARG A 22 -44.09 -6.40 8.06
C ARG A 22 -44.75 -5.98 9.37
N VAL A 23 -45.88 -6.59 9.74
CA VAL A 23 -46.58 -6.31 11.01
C VAL A 23 -45.72 -6.68 12.21
N ALA A 24 -45.06 -7.84 12.20
CA ALA A 24 -44.17 -8.26 13.28
C ALA A 24 -43.00 -7.28 13.47
N ASN A 25 -42.41 -6.80 12.37
CA ASN A 25 -41.34 -5.80 12.41
C ASN A 25 -41.83 -4.43 12.87
N ARG A 26 -43.06 -4.02 12.52
CA ARG A 26 -43.69 -2.80 13.04
C ARG A 26 -43.90 -2.87 14.55
N GLN A 27 -44.43 -4.00 15.04
CA GLN A 27 -44.59 -4.23 16.48
C GLN A 27 -43.26 -4.25 17.23
N LEU A 28 -42.23 -4.92 16.66
CA LEU A 28 -40.89 -4.95 17.24
C LEU A 28 -40.28 -3.54 17.30
N ALA A 29 -40.43 -2.74 16.23
CA ALA A 29 -39.86 -1.41 16.17
C ALA A 29 -40.44 -0.46 17.24
N GLN A 30 -41.76 -0.50 17.44
CA GLN A 30 -42.42 0.27 18.49
C GLN A 30 -41.96 -0.14 19.89
N ARG A 31 -41.85 -1.45 20.14
CA ARG A 31 -41.35 -1.99 21.43
C ARG A 31 -39.89 -1.60 21.68
N ASP A 32 -39.04 -1.69 20.68
CA ASP A 32 -37.62 -1.35 20.77
C ASP A 32 -37.40 0.14 21.01
N ARG A 33 -38.08 1.01 20.27
CA ARG A 33 -38.03 2.47 20.50
C ARG A 33 -38.43 2.80 21.95
N GLN A 34 -39.55 2.27 22.42
CA GLN A 34 -40.01 2.51 23.80
C GLN A 34 -39.02 1.95 24.84
N THR A 35 -38.43 0.79 24.59
CA THR A 35 -37.46 0.16 25.49
C THR A 35 -36.20 1.00 25.62
N LEU A 36 -35.65 1.47 24.50
CA LEU A 36 -34.46 2.34 24.48
C LEU A 36 -34.73 3.69 25.15
N ILE A 37 -35.90 4.29 24.92
CA ILE A 37 -36.35 5.50 25.61
C ILE A 37 -36.42 5.28 27.12
N ASN A 38 -37.02 4.16 27.57
CA ASN A 38 -37.13 3.85 29.00
C ASN A 38 -35.75 3.67 29.66
N TYR A 39 -34.81 2.98 29.00
CA TYR A 39 -33.44 2.86 29.49
C TYR A 39 -32.70 4.20 29.50
N GLY A 40 -32.92 5.06 28.50
CA GLY A 40 -32.39 6.42 28.48
C GLY A 40 -32.89 7.27 29.65
N ILE A 41 -34.21 7.22 29.94
CA ILE A 41 -34.83 7.91 31.07
C ILE A 41 -34.25 7.40 32.41
N ASP A 42 -34.17 6.08 32.59
CA ASP A 42 -33.59 5.47 33.80
C ASP A 42 -32.13 5.91 34.00
N ALA A 43 -31.31 5.84 32.95
CA ALA A 43 -29.92 6.24 33.01
C ALA A 43 -29.73 7.73 33.33
N ALA A 44 -30.52 8.61 32.71
CA ALA A 44 -30.49 10.05 32.96
C ALA A 44 -30.86 10.37 34.41
N ARG A 45 -31.94 9.76 34.93
CA ARG A 45 -32.36 9.91 36.33
C ARG A 45 -31.27 9.43 37.30
N ARG A 46 -30.67 8.26 37.05
CA ARG A 46 -29.57 7.73 37.87
C ARG A 46 -28.30 8.59 37.81
N ALA A 47 -28.11 9.35 36.73
CA ALA A 47 -27.00 10.29 36.58
C ALA A 47 -27.33 11.72 37.07
N GLY A 48 -28.56 11.96 37.55
CA GLY A 48 -29.02 13.28 37.96
C GLY A 48 -29.12 14.29 36.80
N LYS A 49 -29.39 13.81 35.58
CA LYS A 49 -29.50 14.65 34.37
C LYS A 49 -30.96 14.73 33.91
N GLY A 50 -31.34 15.91 33.41
CA GLY A 50 -32.70 16.20 32.94
C GLY A 50 -33.00 15.72 31.52
N ALA A 51 -31.99 15.30 30.76
CA ALA A 51 -32.12 14.87 29.38
C ALA A 51 -31.13 13.76 29.02
N PHE A 52 -31.45 13.01 27.98
CA PHE A 52 -30.59 12.06 27.28
C PHE A 52 -30.78 12.25 25.78
N TRP A 53 -29.89 11.66 25.00
CA TRP A 53 -29.88 11.80 23.54
C TRP A 53 -29.97 10.42 22.87
N LEU A 54 -30.76 10.34 21.80
CA LEU A 54 -30.90 9.16 20.93
C LEU A 54 -30.87 9.66 19.48
N ASP A 55 -30.04 9.05 18.65
CA ASP A 55 -29.86 9.40 17.24
C ASP A 55 -31.20 9.41 16.48
N PHE A 56 -31.96 8.32 16.55
CA PHE A 56 -33.23 8.15 15.83
C PHE A 56 -34.41 9.01 16.36
N GLU A 57 -34.25 9.74 17.46
CA GLU A 57 -35.24 10.71 17.97
C GLU A 57 -34.74 12.16 17.93
N CYS A 58 -33.44 12.38 17.84
CA CYS A 58 -32.85 13.72 17.92
C CYS A 58 -32.26 14.21 16.60
N VAL A 59 -31.86 13.31 15.69
CA VAL A 59 -31.36 13.70 14.36
C VAL A 59 -32.56 13.87 13.42
N ARG A 60 -32.74 15.10 12.92
CA ARG A 60 -33.79 15.44 11.96
C ARG A 60 -33.22 15.48 10.56
N ASN A 61 -33.97 14.94 9.60
CA ASN A 61 -33.67 15.10 8.18
C ASN A 61 -34.05 16.51 7.71
N ASP A 62 -33.71 16.82 6.46
CA ASP A 62 -34.04 18.12 5.81
C ASP A 62 -35.55 18.43 5.86
N ASP A 63 -36.38 17.39 5.86
CA ASP A 63 -37.85 17.49 5.99
C ASP A 63 -38.32 17.79 7.43
N GLY A 64 -37.42 17.91 8.41
CA GLY A 64 -37.72 18.13 9.82
C GLY A 64 -38.16 16.89 10.62
N ASN A 65 -38.32 15.75 9.95
CA ASN A 65 -38.74 14.47 10.53
C ASN A 65 -37.54 13.62 11.00
N THR A 66 -37.74 12.85 12.06
CA THR A 66 -36.78 11.87 12.58
C THR A 66 -37.01 10.50 11.91
N ARG A 67 -35.93 9.82 11.57
CA ARG A 67 -35.94 8.50 10.88
C ARG A 67 -34.87 7.60 11.51
N ALA A 68 -34.96 6.29 11.33
CA ALA A 68 -33.93 5.37 11.82
C ALA A 68 -32.62 5.50 11.03
N THR A 69 -32.72 5.75 9.73
CA THR A 69 -31.59 6.13 8.89
C THR A 69 -31.76 7.60 8.50
N SER A 70 -30.93 8.47 9.08
CA SER A 70 -30.93 9.88 8.70
C SER A 70 -29.99 10.11 7.52
N ASN A 71 -30.45 10.91 6.57
CA ASN A 71 -29.62 11.42 5.47
C ASN A 71 -29.05 12.80 5.78
N SER A 72 -29.17 13.28 7.03
CA SER A 72 -28.68 14.60 7.44
C SER A 72 -27.15 14.60 7.60
N ASP A 73 -26.53 15.75 7.35
CA ASP A 73 -25.10 15.96 7.64
C ASP A 73 -24.80 15.87 9.14
N ASP A 74 -25.83 16.02 9.99
CA ASP A 74 -25.71 15.93 11.44
C ASP A 74 -25.32 14.52 11.92
N VAL A 75 -25.50 13.48 11.10
CA VAL A 75 -25.03 12.11 11.40
C VAL A 75 -23.52 12.09 11.65
N TYR A 76 -22.76 12.86 10.87
CA TYR A 76 -21.31 12.95 11.03
C TYR A 76 -20.88 13.79 12.24
N ARG A 77 -21.81 14.49 12.88
CA ARG A 77 -21.60 15.29 14.11
C ARG A 77 -21.99 14.55 15.39
N ILE A 78 -22.51 13.32 15.29
CA ILE A 78 -22.86 12.49 16.46
C ILE A 78 -21.68 12.35 17.42
N CYS A 79 -20.46 12.22 16.88
CA CYS A 79 -19.23 12.15 17.66
C CYS A 79 -19.01 13.39 18.56
N ASP A 80 -19.48 14.58 18.18
CA ASP A 80 -19.39 15.79 19.00
C ASP A 80 -20.39 15.77 20.16
N ILE A 81 -21.59 15.23 19.91
CA ILE A 81 -22.60 15.02 20.94
C ILE A 81 -22.09 14.03 21.99
N VAL A 82 -21.43 12.95 21.55
CA VAL A 82 -20.84 11.94 22.45
C VAL A 82 -19.74 12.56 23.32
N ARG A 83 -18.87 13.40 22.76
CA ARG A 83 -17.84 14.12 23.54
C ARG A 83 -18.42 15.05 24.60
N ALA A 84 -19.55 15.69 24.29
CA ALA A 84 -20.22 16.63 25.17
C ALA A 84 -21.17 15.95 26.19
N ALA A 85 -21.46 14.66 26.01
CA ALA A 85 -22.31 13.92 26.93
C ALA A 85 -21.69 13.87 28.33
N HIS A 86 -22.53 13.74 29.36
CA HIS A 86 -22.02 13.51 30.72
C HIS A 86 -21.53 12.06 30.91
N SER A 87 -22.28 11.09 30.39
CA SER A 87 -21.99 9.66 30.56
C SER A 87 -22.64 8.87 29.44
N MET A 88 -22.01 7.76 29.03
CA MET A 88 -22.53 6.85 28.01
C MET A 88 -23.15 5.61 28.64
N ILE A 89 -24.23 5.11 28.03
CA ILE A 89 -24.77 3.78 28.27
C ILE A 89 -24.73 2.97 26.98
N ILE A 90 -24.59 1.66 27.09
CA ILE A 90 -24.68 0.74 25.96
C ILE A 90 -25.83 -0.23 26.26
N VAL A 91 -26.74 -0.36 25.30
CA VAL A 91 -27.83 -1.33 25.37
C VAL A 91 -27.54 -2.47 24.40
N ILE A 92 -27.56 -3.70 24.90
CA ILE A 92 -27.35 -4.93 24.11
C ILE A 92 -28.57 -5.85 24.22
N GLY A 93 -28.76 -6.68 23.21
CA GLY A 93 -29.86 -7.64 23.20
C GLY A 93 -29.74 -8.65 22.05
N PRO A 94 -30.67 -9.62 21.99
CA PRO A 94 -30.72 -10.58 20.90
C PRO A 94 -31.00 -9.88 19.57
N SER A 95 -30.62 -10.53 18.47
CA SER A 95 -30.75 -9.93 17.15
C SER A 95 -32.21 -9.61 16.83
N ALA A 96 -32.44 -8.57 16.03
CA ALA A 96 -33.80 -8.23 15.59
C ALA A 96 -34.43 -9.39 14.81
N CYS A 97 -33.64 -10.14 14.05
CA CYS A 97 -34.11 -11.30 13.28
C CYS A 97 -34.64 -12.42 14.19
N ASP A 98 -33.90 -12.77 15.24
CA ASP A 98 -34.32 -13.80 16.21
C ASP A 98 -35.62 -13.38 16.92
N ARG A 99 -35.71 -12.09 17.27
CA ARG A 99 -36.90 -11.54 17.92
C ARG A 99 -38.12 -11.47 17.00
N THR A 100 -37.94 -11.08 15.75
CA THR A 100 -39.02 -11.12 14.75
C THR A 100 -39.49 -12.56 14.52
N THR A 101 -38.58 -13.52 14.45
CA THR A 101 -38.91 -14.95 14.31
C THR A 101 -39.69 -15.46 15.53
N ALA A 102 -39.31 -15.04 16.74
CA ALA A 102 -40.07 -15.38 17.95
C ALA A 102 -41.49 -14.78 17.94
N ILE A 103 -41.66 -13.53 17.50
CA ILE A 103 -42.97 -12.88 17.36
C ILE A 103 -43.85 -13.65 16.36
N LEU A 104 -43.30 -14.01 15.19
CA LEU A 104 -44.01 -14.78 14.18
C LEU A 104 -44.41 -16.18 14.69
N ALA A 105 -43.52 -16.82 15.44
CA ALA A 105 -43.78 -18.11 16.09
C ALA A 105 -44.68 -18.00 17.34
N LYS A 106 -45.09 -16.79 17.75
CA LYS A 106 -45.81 -16.50 19.00
C LYS A 106 -45.12 -17.09 20.24
N ARG A 107 -43.79 -17.13 20.24
CA ARG A 107 -42.96 -17.57 21.35
C ARG A 107 -42.41 -16.37 22.10
N GLU A 108 -42.17 -16.54 23.39
CA GLU A 108 -41.37 -15.55 24.12
C GLU A 108 -39.95 -15.49 23.53
N THR A 109 -39.43 -14.28 23.41
CA THR A 109 -38.05 -14.05 23.00
C THR A 109 -37.08 -14.69 23.98
N LEU A 110 -35.92 -15.14 23.48
CA LEU A 110 -34.85 -15.77 24.28
C LEU A 110 -34.65 -15.05 25.61
N ALA A 111 -34.80 -15.78 26.71
CA ALA A 111 -34.59 -15.26 28.05
C ALA A 111 -33.14 -14.80 28.21
N PHE A 112 -32.94 -13.71 28.96
CA PHE A 112 -31.61 -13.22 29.27
C PHE A 112 -30.79 -14.30 29.98
N THR A 113 -29.61 -14.61 29.43
CA THR A 113 -28.63 -15.51 30.03
C THR A 113 -27.28 -14.82 30.02
N ARG A 114 -26.50 -14.96 31.10
CA ARG A 114 -25.20 -14.28 31.25
C ARG A 114 -24.21 -14.59 30.12
N GLU A 115 -24.32 -15.78 29.53
CA GLU A 115 -23.50 -16.24 28.40
C GLU A 115 -23.77 -15.44 27.12
N ASN A 116 -24.97 -14.88 26.96
CA ASN A 116 -25.36 -14.12 25.77
C ASN A 116 -24.76 -12.70 25.74
N VAL A 117 -24.22 -12.20 26.86
CA VAL A 117 -23.69 -10.83 26.95
C VAL A 117 -22.51 -10.60 26.01
N THR A 118 -21.57 -11.54 25.94
CA THR A 118 -20.39 -11.42 25.07
C THR A 118 -20.73 -11.46 23.58
N PRO A 119 -21.51 -12.44 23.06
CA PRO A 119 -21.88 -12.43 21.64
C PRO A 119 -22.72 -11.20 21.27
N TRP A 120 -23.60 -10.71 22.15
CA TRP A 120 -24.31 -9.46 21.90
C TRP A 120 -23.38 -8.24 21.90
N LEU A 121 -22.38 -8.18 22.78
CA LEU A 121 -21.37 -7.11 22.74
C LEU A 121 -20.54 -7.15 21.47
N ARG A 122 -20.17 -8.33 20.97
CA ARG A 122 -19.44 -8.47 19.70
C ARG A 122 -20.26 -8.01 18.50
N GLN A 123 -21.55 -8.36 18.48
CA GLN A 123 -22.46 -7.86 17.44
C GLN A 123 -22.68 -6.34 17.52
N TRP A 124 -22.66 -5.76 18.72
CA TRP A 124 -22.68 -4.31 18.88
C TRP A 124 -21.38 -3.71 18.32
N GLY A 125 -20.21 -4.23 18.75
CA GLY A 125 -18.90 -3.74 18.34
C GLY A 125 -18.58 -3.90 16.85
N SER A 126 -19.22 -4.83 16.13
CA SER A 126 -18.96 -5.03 14.70
C SER A 126 -19.37 -3.82 13.83
N ARG A 127 -20.22 -2.94 14.35
CA ARG A 127 -20.71 -1.74 13.64
C ARG A 127 -19.69 -0.62 13.62
N LEU A 128 -19.55 0.04 12.47
CA LEU A 128 -18.62 1.16 12.24
C LEU A 128 -18.66 2.26 13.34
N TRP A 129 -19.83 2.83 13.60
CA TRP A 129 -20.01 3.99 14.50
C TRP A 129 -19.83 3.71 16.00
N THR A 130 -19.83 2.43 16.41
CA THR A 130 -19.73 2.08 17.84
C THR A 130 -18.34 2.29 18.42
N LEU A 131 -17.29 2.16 17.61
CA LEU A 131 -15.93 2.43 18.08
C LEU A 131 -15.72 3.94 18.36
N PRO A 132 -16.01 4.88 17.44
CA PRO A 132 -15.91 6.31 17.71
C PRO A 132 -16.70 6.71 18.96
N GLU A 133 -17.94 6.22 19.09
CA GLU A 133 -18.78 6.49 20.25
C GLU A 133 -18.11 6.02 21.56
N LEU A 134 -17.54 4.81 21.58
CA LEU A 134 -16.82 4.31 22.75
C LEU A 134 -15.57 5.14 23.05
N LEU A 135 -14.76 5.45 22.04
CA LEU A 135 -13.49 6.15 22.22
C LEU A 135 -13.72 7.57 22.76
N LEU A 136 -14.70 8.26 22.20
CA LEU A 136 -14.98 9.67 22.45
C LEU A 136 -15.84 9.93 23.68
N CYS A 137 -16.45 8.90 24.28
CA CYS A 137 -17.22 9.09 25.49
C CYS A 137 -16.32 9.58 26.64
N PRO A 138 -16.83 10.44 27.55
CA PRO A 138 -16.05 10.91 28.69
C PRO A 138 -15.52 9.75 29.54
N GLY A 139 -14.26 9.86 29.96
CA GLY A 139 -13.61 8.87 30.84
C GLY A 139 -13.98 8.98 32.32
N GLU A 140 -14.64 10.08 32.72
CA GLU A 140 -14.96 10.37 34.13
C GLU A 140 -15.93 9.36 34.75
N HIS A 141 -16.84 8.83 33.94
CA HIS A 141 -17.87 7.90 34.38
C HIS A 141 -17.74 6.55 33.69
N ARG A 142 -17.92 5.48 34.46
CA ARG A 142 -17.97 4.12 33.91
C ARG A 142 -19.18 3.96 33.01
N ILE A 143 -18.99 3.30 31.87
CA ILE A 143 -20.04 3.02 30.90
C ILE A 143 -20.98 1.98 31.49
N LYS A 144 -22.28 2.27 31.51
CA LYS A 144 -23.29 1.33 32.04
C LYS A 144 -23.81 0.45 30.92
N LEU A 145 -23.72 -0.86 31.12
CA LEU A 145 -24.23 -1.86 30.18
C LEU A 145 -25.62 -2.33 30.62
N TYR A 146 -26.61 -2.08 29.76
CA TYR A 146 -27.98 -2.57 29.89
C TYR A 146 -28.16 -3.78 28.96
N ALA A 147 -28.63 -4.90 29.49
CA ALA A 147 -28.99 -6.06 28.70
C ALA A 147 -30.51 -6.18 28.61
N ALA A 148 -31.04 -6.29 27.39
CA ALA A 148 -32.47 -6.44 27.17
C ALA A 148 -32.98 -7.71 27.89
N GLY A 149 -33.98 -7.54 28.75
CA GLY A 149 -34.57 -8.62 29.54
C GLY A 149 -33.82 -8.99 30.83
N ASP A 150 -32.71 -8.32 31.16
CA ASP A 150 -32.09 -8.46 32.47
C ASP A 150 -32.79 -7.53 33.50
N PRO A 151 -33.41 -8.07 34.57
CA PRO A 151 -34.01 -7.25 35.62
C PRO A 151 -32.96 -6.68 36.59
N SER A 152 -31.69 -7.09 36.48
CA SER A 152 -30.61 -6.69 37.37
C SER A 152 -30.17 -5.23 37.13
N GLU A 153 -29.40 -4.69 38.08
CA GLU A 153 -28.81 -3.37 37.89
C GLU A 153 -27.79 -3.34 36.72
N PRO A 154 -27.73 -2.23 35.96
CA PRO A 154 -26.81 -2.08 34.84
C PRO A 154 -25.35 -2.23 35.29
N LYS A 155 -24.58 -3.03 34.55
CA LYS A 155 -23.18 -3.31 34.90
C LYS A 155 -22.26 -2.18 34.48
N ALA A 156 -21.52 -1.60 35.43
CA ALA A 156 -20.56 -0.53 35.15
C ALA A 156 -19.19 -1.06 34.67
N LEU A 157 -18.80 -0.73 33.45
CA LEU A 157 -17.57 -1.19 32.80
C LEU A 157 -16.64 0.00 32.47
N ALA A 158 -15.34 -0.23 32.57
CA ALA A 158 -14.33 0.73 32.13
C ALA A 158 -14.16 0.63 30.60
N LYS A 159 -13.85 1.75 29.95
CA LYS A 159 -13.63 1.83 28.49
C LYS A 159 -12.63 0.76 28.00
N ARG A 160 -11.49 0.63 28.67
CA ARG A 160 -10.45 -0.38 28.39
C ARG A 160 -10.93 -1.84 28.42
N ASN A 161 -11.99 -2.15 29.17
CA ASN A 161 -12.49 -3.52 29.27
C ASN A 161 -13.40 -3.91 28.09
N PHE A 162 -13.74 -2.96 27.20
CA PHE A 162 -14.54 -3.26 26.01
C PHE A 162 -13.70 -3.80 24.86
N ALA A 163 -12.43 -3.37 24.73
CA ALA A 163 -11.54 -3.78 23.64
C ALA A 163 -11.54 -5.31 23.42
N GLU A 164 -11.26 -6.08 24.48
CA GLU A 164 -11.20 -7.55 24.43
C GLU A 164 -12.57 -8.24 24.34
N ARG A 165 -13.65 -7.56 24.71
CA ARG A 165 -14.98 -8.16 24.84
C ARG A 165 -15.86 -7.92 23.62
N ALA A 166 -15.71 -6.77 22.97
CA ALA A 166 -16.55 -6.32 21.87
C ALA A 166 -15.87 -6.47 20.50
N TRP A 167 -14.53 -6.60 20.44
CA TRP A 167 -13.79 -6.66 19.19
C TRP A 167 -12.79 -7.81 19.15
N ASP A 168 -12.59 -8.39 17.97
CA ASP A 168 -11.60 -9.44 17.72
C ASP A 168 -10.20 -8.84 17.47
N ASP A 169 -10.12 -7.58 17.01
CA ASP A 169 -8.90 -6.77 16.84
C ASP A 169 -8.51 -5.99 18.10
N ALA A 170 -8.68 -6.59 19.28
CA ALA A 170 -8.53 -5.94 20.58
C ALA A 170 -7.20 -5.21 20.77
N VAL A 171 -6.10 -5.72 20.20
CA VAL A 171 -4.76 -5.09 20.28
C VAL A 171 -4.75 -3.72 19.59
N ALA A 172 -5.30 -3.63 18.38
CA ALA A 172 -5.35 -2.38 17.63
C ALA A 172 -6.32 -1.38 18.27
N VAL A 173 -7.48 -1.87 18.72
CA VAL A 173 -8.46 -1.05 19.45
C VAL A 173 -7.88 -0.50 20.75
N LYS A 174 -7.09 -1.30 21.48
CA LYS A 174 -6.47 -0.87 22.74
C LYS A 174 -5.52 0.31 22.54
N GLU A 175 -4.75 0.33 21.44
CA GLU A 175 -3.88 1.47 21.10
C GLU A 175 -4.69 2.78 20.98
N LEU A 176 -5.88 2.72 20.34
CA LEU A 176 -6.78 3.85 20.26
C LEU A 176 -7.41 4.21 21.62
N VAL A 177 -7.84 3.22 22.39
CA VAL A 177 -8.39 3.46 23.73
C VAL A 177 -7.36 4.14 24.63
N ASP A 178 -6.11 3.69 24.58
CA ASP A 178 -5.02 4.23 25.37
C ASP A 178 -4.73 5.71 25.01
N HIS A 179 -4.91 6.08 23.74
CA HIS A 179 -4.86 7.48 23.28
C HIS A 179 -5.99 8.32 23.86
N PHE A 180 -7.24 7.88 23.74
CA PHE A 180 -8.39 8.66 24.20
C PHE A 180 -8.58 8.68 25.72
N GLU A 181 -8.00 7.72 26.45
CA GLU A 181 -7.89 7.75 27.92
C GLU A 181 -6.68 8.56 28.41
N ASN A 182 -5.90 9.19 27.51
CA ASN A 182 -4.67 9.93 27.81
C ASN A 182 -3.59 9.10 28.51
N THR A 183 -3.59 7.79 28.32
CA THR A 183 -2.55 6.89 28.86
C THR A 183 -1.33 6.79 27.94
N ALA A 184 -1.54 6.89 26.61
CA ALA A 184 -0.47 6.94 25.61
C ALA A 184 -0.88 7.82 24.43
N THR A 185 -0.24 8.98 24.25
CA THR A 185 -0.62 9.92 23.19
C THR A 185 0.01 9.57 21.84
N LEU A 186 -0.83 9.14 20.88
CA LEU A 186 -0.44 8.95 19.48
C LEU A 186 -0.28 10.30 18.75
N LYS A 187 0.68 10.38 17.84
CA LYS A 187 0.78 11.47 16.85
C LYS A 187 -0.33 11.32 15.81
N HIS A 188 -0.75 12.43 15.17
CA HIS A 188 -1.82 12.45 14.16
C HIS A 188 -1.64 11.37 13.08
N ASP A 189 -0.46 11.26 12.50
CA ASP A 189 -0.15 10.25 11.47
C ASP A 189 -0.33 8.81 11.97
N HIS A 190 0.11 8.51 13.19
CA HIS A 190 -0.06 7.18 13.80
C HIS A 190 -1.52 6.93 14.19
N LEU A 191 -2.22 7.96 14.67
CA LEU A 191 -3.64 7.89 15.01
C LEU A 191 -4.49 7.58 13.77
N ILE A 192 -4.22 8.24 12.64
CA ILE A 192 -4.94 7.99 11.39
C ILE A 192 -4.71 6.55 10.91
N LYS A 193 -3.46 6.05 10.94
CA LYS A 193 -3.14 4.66 10.56
C LYS A 193 -3.80 3.64 11.48
N ALA A 194 -3.70 3.83 12.79
CA ALA A 194 -4.33 2.95 13.77
C ALA A 194 -5.85 2.97 13.64
N ALA A 195 -6.44 4.15 13.40
CA ALA A 195 -7.86 4.28 13.11
C ALA A 195 -8.21 3.50 11.84
N LEU A 196 -7.58 3.78 10.70
CA LEU A 196 -7.85 3.08 9.43
C LEU A 196 -7.76 1.56 9.59
N ALA A 197 -6.74 1.06 10.29
CA ALA A 197 -6.56 -0.37 10.63
C ALA A 197 -7.72 -0.99 11.41
N CYS A 198 -8.31 -0.23 12.32
CA CYS A 198 -9.46 -0.68 13.07
C CYS A 198 -10.74 -0.56 12.23
N PHE A 199 -10.99 0.59 11.59
CA PHE A 199 -12.26 0.91 10.91
C PHE A 199 -12.49 0.07 9.66
N SER A 200 -11.43 -0.30 8.93
CA SER A 200 -11.53 -1.16 7.74
C SER A 200 -12.10 -2.55 8.03
N ARG A 201 -12.05 -3.02 9.28
CA ARG A 201 -12.55 -4.34 9.70
C ARG A 201 -14.02 -4.36 10.08
N ARG A 202 -14.67 -3.20 10.11
CA ARG A 202 -16.03 -3.04 10.65
C ARG A 202 -17.08 -3.08 9.55
N GLN A 203 -18.27 -3.52 9.93
CA GLN A 203 -19.44 -3.60 9.05
C GLN A 203 -20.01 -2.20 8.80
N THR A 204 -20.30 -1.91 7.54
CA THR A 204 -20.92 -0.66 7.07
C THR A 204 -22.37 -0.88 6.64
N ASP A 205 -23.07 -1.93 7.09
CA ASP A 205 -24.37 -2.41 6.57
C ASP A 205 -25.51 -1.38 6.34
N GLN A 206 -25.40 -0.16 6.87
CA GLN A 206 -26.38 0.94 6.77
C GLN A 206 -25.85 2.18 6.03
N PHE A 207 -24.60 2.14 5.59
CA PHE A 207 -23.75 3.28 5.26
C PHE A 207 -22.84 2.89 4.09
N SER A 208 -22.44 3.83 3.22
CA SER A 208 -21.57 3.46 2.10
C SER A 208 -20.18 3.10 2.65
N GLN A 209 -19.38 2.36 1.88
CA GLN A 209 -17.98 2.10 2.25
C GLN A 209 -17.14 3.40 2.34
N GLU A 210 -17.71 4.52 1.91
CA GLU A 210 -17.10 5.86 1.95
C GLU A 210 -17.20 6.47 3.37
N ASP A 211 -18.10 5.95 4.21
CA ASP A 211 -18.32 6.43 5.58
C ASP A 211 -17.18 6.09 6.55
N ILE A 212 -16.24 5.21 6.15
CA ILE A 212 -15.02 4.94 6.92
C ILE A 212 -14.21 6.23 7.10
N ALA A 213 -14.07 7.03 6.05
CA ALA A 213 -13.34 8.30 6.12
C ALA A 213 -14.01 9.25 7.11
N TYR A 214 -15.34 9.36 7.06
CA TYR A 214 -16.11 10.23 7.97
C TYR A 214 -16.10 9.75 9.42
N ALA A 215 -16.13 8.43 9.65
CA ALA A 215 -15.98 7.87 10.99
C ALA A 215 -14.61 8.21 11.60
N ILE A 216 -13.53 8.16 10.79
CA ILE A 216 -12.19 8.56 11.22
C ILE A 216 -12.13 10.09 11.43
N MET A 217 -12.72 10.90 10.55
CA MET A 217 -12.82 12.37 10.75
C MET A 217 -13.49 12.70 12.09
N GLY A 218 -14.51 11.92 12.46
CA GLY A 218 -15.23 12.03 13.72
C GLY A 218 -14.34 11.94 14.96
N LEU A 219 -13.15 11.32 14.87
CA LEU A 219 -12.17 11.22 15.97
C LEU A 219 -11.41 12.52 16.27
N PHE A 220 -11.27 13.40 15.29
CA PHE A 220 -10.51 14.64 15.42
C PHE A 220 -11.38 15.78 15.98
N PRO A 221 -10.81 16.81 16.64
CA PRO A 221 -11.54 18.02 17.00
C PRO A 221 -12.09 18.74 15.76
N SER A 222 -13.16 19.53 15.93
CA SER A 222 -13.83 20.24 14.82
C SER A 222 -12.91 21.16 14.01
N SER A 223 -11.88 21.74 14.63
CA SER A 223 -10.87 22.57 13.96
C SER A 223 -10.03 21.84 12.91
N ASN A 224 -9.95 20.52 13.02
CA ASN A 224 -9.06 19.67 12.21
C ASN A 224 -9.84 18.83 11.19
N ARG A 225 -11.16 19.04 11.06
CA ARG A 225 -12.00 18.30 10.13
C ARG A 225 -12.20 19.12 8.85
N PRO A 226 -12.01 18.53 7.67
CA PRO A 226 -12.44 19.15 6.42
C PRO A 226 -13.98 19.24 6.38
N PRO A 227 -14.55 20.13 5.53
CA PRO A 227 -15.99 20.16 5.31
C PRO A 227 -16.46 18.84 4.71
N ILE A 228 -17.63 18.36 5.16
CA ILE A 228 -18.24 17.13 4.68
C ILE A 228 -18.92 17.40 3.34
N ASN A 229 -18.70 16.52 2.37
CA ASN A 229 -19.41 16.56 1.11
C ASN A 229 -19.85 15.15 0.70
N LYS A 230 -21.17 14.93 0.65
CA LYS A 230 -21.76 13.61 0.34
C LYS A 230 -21.44 13.10 -1.07
N SER A 231 -21.03 13.98 -1.99
CA SER A 231 -20.62 13.56 -3.34
C SER A 231 -19.16 13.10 -3.41
N ASP A 232 -18.36 13.32 -2.36
CA ASP A 232 -16.96 12.93 -2.35
C ASP A 232 -16.84 11.40 -2.25
N ALA A 233 -15.96 10.81 -3.06
CA ALA A 233 -15.59 9.41 -2.87
C ALA A 233 -14.87 9.23 -1.52
N GLY A 234 -14.98 8.03 -0.93
CA GLY A 234 -14.38 7.73 0.37
C GLY A 234 -12.88 8.00 0.44
N PHE A 235 -12.14 7.67 -0.63
CA PHE A 235 -10.71 7.96 -0.72
C PHE A 235 -10.41 9.46 -0.76
N GLU A 236 -11.21 10.25 -1.50
CA GLU A 236 -11.06 11.71 -1.56
C GLU A 236 -11.30 12.34 -0.19
N ALA A 237 -12.36 11.93 0.51
CA ALA A 237 -12.65 12.37 1.86
C ALA A 237 -11.48 12.03 2.82
N PHE A 238 -10.95 10.80 2.73
CA PHE A 238 -9.80 10.38 3.52
C PHE A 238 -8.53 11.18 3.21
N ALA A 239 -8.28 11.48 1.93
CA ALA A 239 -7.15 12.30 1.50
C ALA A 239 -7.26 13.73 2.03
N LYS A 240 -8.45 14.35 1.95
CA LYS A 240 -8.73 15.67 2.53
C LYS A 240 -8.46 15.68 4.04
N LEU A 241 -8.84 14.62 4.77
CA LEU A 241 -8.56 14.49 6.20
C LEU A 241 -7.05 14.43 6.49
N CYS A 242 -6.30 13.61 5.76
CA CYS A 242 -4.86 13.46 5.94
C CYS A 242 -4.13 14.78 5.67
N LEU A 243 -4.49 15.48 4.60
CA LEU A 243 -3.94 16.79 4.24
C LEU A 243 -4.26 17.86 5.30
N ALA A 244 -5.51 17.92 5.77
CA ALA A 244 -5.92 18.84 6.83
C ALA A 244 -5.12 18.64 8.14
N ASN A 245 -4.70 17.40 8.42
CA ASN A 245 -3.94 17.03 9.61
C ASN A 245 -2.42 16.90 9.37
N LYS A 246 -1.89 17.40 8.23
CA LYS A 246 -0.47 17.33 7.87
C LYS A 246 0.12 15.91 7.99
N SER A 247 -0.69 14.92 7.63
CA SER A 247 -0.36 13.49 7.69
C SER A 247 -0.34 12.89 6.28
N ASP A 248 0.33 13.59 5.36
CA ASP A 248 0.53 13.19 3.96
C ASP A 248 1.34 11.89 3.84
N ALA A 249 2.23 11.63 4.80
CA ALA A 249 2.94 10.36 4.96
C ALA A 249 2.01 9.14 4.91
N CYS A 250 0.87 9.18 5.59
CA CYS A 250 -0.11 8.08 5.60
C CYS A 250 -0.68 7.80 4.20
N LEU A 251 -0.91 8.84 3.39
CA LEU A 251 -1.40 8.68 2.01
C LEU A 251 -0.33 8.08 1.11
N VAL A 252 0.92 8.54 1.22
CA VAL A 252 2.04 8.01 0.45
C VAL A 252 2.27 6.54 0.75
N GLN A 253 2.18 6.14 2.02
CA GLN A 253 2.27 4.74 2.40
C GLN A 253 1.11 3.91 1.84
N LEU A 254 -0.12 4.44 1.88
CA LEU A 254 -1.29 3.75 1.37
C LEU A 254 -1.19 3.48 -0.14
N ILE A 255 -0.78 4.48 -0.93
CA ILE A 255 -0.58 4.28 -2.38
C ILE A 255 0.62 3.41 -2.70
N SER A 256 1.59 3.31 -1.78
CA SER A 256 2.78 2.46 -1.96
C SER A 256 2.50 0.98 -1.68
N LEU A 257 1.32 0.63 -1.12
CA LEU A 257 0.88 -0.75 -1.00
C LEU A 257 0.52 -1.30 -2.38
N ALA A 258 0.99 -2.50 -2.68
CA ALA A 258 0.57 -3.18 -3.89
C ALA A 258 -0.64 -4.06 -3.59
N LEU A 259 -1.80 -3.42 -3.70
CA LEU A 259 -3.11 -4.04 -3.51
C LEU A 259 -3.40 -5.06 -4.62
N GLN A 260 -4.24 -6.05 -4.30
CA GLN A 260 -4.85 -6.92 -5.30
C GLN A 260 -5.80 -6.10 -6.20
N PRO A 261 -6.18 -6.57 -7.39
CA PRO A 261 -7.23 -5.93 -8.18
C PRO A 261 -8.61 -6.14 -7.53
N GLY A 262 -9.41 -5.08 -7.40
CA GLY A 262 -10.79 -5.14 -6.90
C GLY A 262 -11.09 -4.92 -5.40
N PRO A 263 -10.15 -4.95 -4.43
CA PRO A 263 -10.45 -4.58 -3.05
C PRO A 263 -10.72 -3.08 -2.93
N PRO A 264 -11.46 -2.65 -1.90
CA PRO A 264 -11.73 -1.24 -1.66
C PRO A 264 -10.46 -0.49 -1.21
N TRP A 265 -10.44 0.84 -1.37
CA TRP A 265 -9.28 1.68 -1.07
C TRP A 265 -8.76 1.61 0.38
N HIS A 266 -9.60 1.20 1.32
CA HIS A 266 -9.28 1.07 2.74
C HIS A 266 -8.69 -0.30 3.11
N ASP A 267 -8.59 -1.22 2.15
CA ASP A 267 -7.85 -2.45 2.33
C ASP A 267 -6.36 -2.10 2.44
N MET A 268 -5.71 -2.67 3.45
CA MET A 268 -4.29 -2.47 3.72
C MET A 268 -3.51 -3.77 3.57
N ALA A 269 -4.13 -4.83 3.04
CA ALA A 269 -3.47 -6.08 2.74
C ALA A 269 -2.52 -5.91 1.55
N ASP A 270 -1.24 -5.67 1.84
CA ASP A 270 -0.20 -5.64 0.82
C ASP A 270 0.07 -7.05 0.29
N ARG A 271 0.24 -7.17 -1.04
CA ARG A 271 0.60 -8.44 -1.68
C ARG A 271 1.96 -8.99 -1.23
N TRP A 272 2.83 -8.14 -0.69
CA TRP A 272 4.15 -8.51 -0.18
C TRP A 272 4.18 -8.62 1.34
N GLY A 273 3.03 -8.47 2.01
CA GLY A 273 2.89 -8.66 3.46
C GLY A 273 3.43 -7.51 4.31
N ALA A 274 3.78 -6.38 3.71
CA ALA A 274 4.21 -5.20 4.45
C ALA A 274 3.02 -4.47 5.09
N ASN A 275 3.21 -3.94 6.30
CA ASN A 275 2.24 -3.04 6.91
C ASN A 275 2.54 -1.60 6.51
N LEU A 276 1.53 -0.72 6.61
CA LEU A 276 1.70 0.73 6.43
C LEU A 276 2.82 1.33 7.29
N ARG A 277 3.08 0.74 8.47
CA ARG A 277 4.11 1.22 9.40
C ARG A 277 5.53 0.93 8.93
N ASP A 278 5.69 -0.10 8.11
CA ASP A 278 7.00 -0.62 7.68
C ASP A 278 7.54 0.16 6.46
N ILE A 279 6.70 1.02 5.87
CA ILE A 279 7.04 1.82 4.67
C ILE A 279 7.35 3.26 5.11
N SER A 280 8.58 3.70 4.90
CA SER A 280 8.99 5.09 5.05
C SER A 280 8.68 5.86 3.75
N PRO A 281 7.83 6.90 3.78
CA PRO A 281 7.48 7.66 2.58
C PRO A 281 8.64 8.56 2.13
N THR A 282 8.93 8.56 0.82
CA THR A 282 10.02 9.37 0.24
C THR A 282 9.53 10.65 -0.42
N CYS A 283 8.24 10.71 -0.79
CA CYS A 283 7.61 11.87 -1.40
C CYS A 283 6.49 12.44 -0.52
N ARG A 284 5.84 13.50 -1.00
CA ARG A 284 4.72 14.16 -0.30
C ARG A 284 3.49 14.22 -1.20
N VAL A 285 2.31 14.20 -0.60
CA VAL A 285 1.05 14.49 -1.31
C VAL A 285 0.73 15.96 -1.09
N SER A 286 0.59 16.72 -2.18
CA SER A 286 0.25 18.14 -2.10
C SER A 286 -1.27 18.38 -2.12
N GLU A 287 -2.00 17.60 -2.91
CA GLU A 287 -3.42 17.84 -3.18
C GLU A 287 -4.15 16.56 -3.62
N ALA A 288 -5.43 16.45 -3.29
CA ALA A 288 -6.34 15.44 -3.83
C ALA A 288 -7.23 16.09 -4.89
N LEU A 289 -7.17 15.58 -6.13
CA LEU A 289 -7.85 16.13 -7.31
C LEU A 289 -9.02 15.21 -7.69
N GLY A 290 -10.04 15.14 -6.83
CA GLY A 290 -11.23 14.32 -7.05
C GLY A 290 -11.10 12.87 -6.53
N PRO A 291 -11.93 11.94 -7.04
CA PRO A 291 -12.14 10.64 -6.41
C PRO A 291 -10.97 9.66 -6.56
N THR A 292 -10.15 9.82 -7.61
CA THR A 292 -9.11 8.85 -7.99
C THR A 292 -7.75 9.47 -8.27
N MET A 293 -7.64 10.81 -8.28
CA MET A 293 -6.38 11.48 -8.59
C MET A 293 -5.80 12.18 -7.37
N ILE A 294 -4.50 12.02 -7.19
CA ILE A 294 -3.71 12.72 -6.18
C ILE A 294 -2.49 13.34 -6.85
N ARG A 295 -2.09 14.50 -6.35
CA ARG A 295 -0.88 15.18 -6.79
C ARG A 295 0.25 14.87 -5.82
N LEU A 296 1.30 14.26 -6.34
CA LEU A 296 2.54 14.00 -5.63
C LEU A 296 3.55 15.12 -5.90
N ASP A 297 4.30 15.49 -4.86
CA ASP A 297 5.38 16.48 -4.92
C ASP A 297 6.68 15.87 -4.37
N GLY A 298 7.81 16.31 -4.91
CA GLY A 298 9.15 15.83 -4.53
C GLY A 298 9.42 14.36 -4.88
N VAL A 299 8.76 13.81 -5.90
CA VAL A 299 8.93 12.40 -6.29
C VAL A 299 10.17 12.22 -7.16
N HIS A 300 11.01 11.26 -6.80
CA HIS A 300 12.08 10.79 -7.67
C HIS A 300 11.49 9.82 -8.70
N GLY A 301 11.60 10.17 -9.98
CA GLY A 301 11.10 9.35 -11.06
C GLY A 301 12.12 9.18 -12.17
N ALA A 302 11.94 8.12 -12.94
CA ALA A 302 12.72 7.83 -14.14
C ALA A 302 11.79 7.36 -15.25
N THR A 303 12.08 7.77 -16.48
CA THR A 303 11.34 7.35 -17.67
C THR A 303 11.76 5.95 -18.08
N ILE A 304 10.78 5.15 -18.48
CA ILE A 304 11.01 3.80 -19.00
C ILE A 304 11.10 3.92 -20.52
N HIS A 305 12.25 3.54 -21.06
CA HIS A 305 12.49 3.51 -22.49
C HIS A 305 11.96 2.20 -23.07
N TRP A 306 10.94 2.29 -23.93
CA TRP A 306 10.43 1.18 -24.73
C TRP A 306 10.99 1.16 -26.14
N ASP A 307 11.60 2.28 -26.56
CA ASP A 307 12.22 2.44 -27.86
C ASP A 307 13.64 1.86 -27.87
N ASN A 308 14.20 1.75 -29.08
CA ASN A 308 15.46 1.09 -29.41
C ASN A 308 16.46 0.97 -28.26
N LEU A 309 16.85 -0.29 -28.03
CA LEU A 309 18.00 -0.67 -27.24
C LEU A 309 19.27 -0.17 -27.93
N ASP A 310 19.68 1.06 -27.64
CA ASP A 310 20.98 1.54 -28.09
C ASP A 310 22.05 0.70 -27.37
N PRO A 311 22.89 -0.06 -28.10
CA PRO A 311 23.94 -0.84 -27.48
C PRO A 311 24.94 0.13 -26.85
N GLU A 312 24.96 0.22 -25.52
CA GLU A 312 25.99 1.01 -24.85
C GLU A 312 27.36 0.36 -25.12
N PRO A 313 28.32 1.10 -25.67
CA PRO A 313 29.64 0.55 -25.88
C PRO A 313 30.27 0.24 -24.52
N LEU A 314 30.42 -1.05 -24.22
CA LEU A 314 31.14 -1.63 -23.07
C LEU A 314 32.50 -0.99 -22.78
N PHE A 315 33.09 -0.34 -23.79
CA PHE A 315 34.38 0.31 -23.71
C PHE A 315 34.16 1.81 -23.87
N GLY A 316 34.45 2.57 -22.81
CA GLY A 316 34.46 4.03 -22.90
C GLY A 316 35.24 4.48 -24.13
N ASN A 317 34.55 5.18 -25.03
CA ASN A 317 35.05 5.60 -26.35
C ASN A 317 36.38 6.34 -26.27
N GLU A 318 36.65 7.00 -25.15
CA GLU A 318 37.88 7.75 -24.87
C GLU A 318 39.07 6.79 -24.64
N THR A 319 39.00 5.92 -23.62
CA THR A 319 40.14 5.07 -23.23
C THR A 319 40.44 3.92 -24.19
N SER A 320 39.44 3.45 -24.95
CA SER A 320 39.63 2.36 -25.92
C SER A 320 40.44 2.79 -27.15
N LYS A 321 40.20 4.01 -27.66
CA LYS A 321 40.90 4.54 -28.84
C LYS A 321 42.38 4.75 -28.58
N TYR A 322 42.77 5.31 -27.43
CA TYR A 322 44.18 5.51 -27.09
C TYR A 322 44.92 4.20 -26.82
N ARG A 323 44.26 3.21 -26.21
CA ARG A 323 44.86 1.89 -25.93
C ARG A 323 44.97 1.04 -27.20
N PHE A 324 43.96 1.07 -28.07
CA PHE A 324 44.04 0.46 -29.40
C PHE A 324 45.09 1.16 -30.27
N GLY A 325 45.20 2.49 -30.17
CA GLY A 325 46.27 3.28 -30.78
C GLY A 325 47.65 2.87 -30.27
N PHE A 326 47.83 2.67 -28.97
CA PHE A 326 49.08 2.18 -28.38
C PHE A 326 49.42 0.75 -28.83
N PHE A 327 48.40 -0.12 -28.97
CA PHE A 327 48.56 -1.47 -29.50
C PHE A 327 48.99 -1.45 -30.98
N ALA A 328 48.29 -0.69 -31.82
CA ALA A 328 48.61 -0.54 -33.23
C ALA A 328 49.98 0.13 -33.44
N MET A 329 50.32 1.13 -32.62
CA MET A 329 51.62 1.79 -32.63
C MET A 329 52.72 0.82 -32.19
N GLY A 330 52.51 0.03 -31.14
CA GLY A 330 53.49 -0.95 -30.65
C GLY A 330 53.84 -2.02 -31.70
N ILE A 331 52.83 -2.57 -32.39
CA ILE A 331 53.03 -3.57 -33.44
C ILE A 331 53.69 -2.95 -34.69
N THR A 332 53.27 -1.75 -35.09
CA THR A 332 53.87 -1.09 -36.25
C THR A 332 55.32 -0.66 -35.98
N TRP A 333 55.64 -0.24 -34.75
CA TRP A 333 57.02 0.08 -34.36
C TRP A 333 57.92 -1.16 -34.29
N SER A 334 57.43 -2.29 -33.78
CA SER A 334 58.20 -3.54 -33.75
C SER A 334 58.49 -4.07 -35.16
N GLU A 335 57.51 -4.00 -36.05
CA GLU A 335 57.68 -4.34 -37.48
C GLU A 335 58.68 -3.41 -38.17
N MET A 336 58.60 -2.10 -37.91
CA MET A 336 59.50 -1.12 -38.52
C MET A 336 60.96 -1.31 -38.06
N LEU A 337 61.19 -1.50 -36.76
CA LEU A 337 62.54 -1.71 -36.21
C LEU A 337 63.18 -3.00 -36.73
N THR A 338 62.40 -4.08 -36.84
CA THR A 338 62.85 -5.36 -37.41
C THR A 338 63.28 -5.21 -38.87
N ARG A 339 62.48 -4.49 -39.68
CA ARG A 339 62.82 -4.23 -41.09
C ARG A 339 64.05 -3.35 -41.25
N LEU A 340 64.17 -2.30 -40.44
CA LEU A 340 65.34 -1.41 -40.46
C LEU A 340 66.62 -2.16 -40.06
N ALA A 341 66.55 -3.02 -39.04
CA ALA A 341 67.68 -3.86 -38.64
C ALA A 341 68.10 -4.84 -39.75
N TYR A 342 67.13 -5.41 -40.49
CA TYR A 342 67.42 -6.30 -41.62
C TYR A 342 68.01 -5.55 -42.82
N ILE A 343 67.52 -4.35 -43.14
CA ILE A 343 68.08 -3.51 -44.19
C ILE A 343 69.53 -3.12 -43.84
N PHE A 344 69.80 -2.78 -42.58
CA PHE A 344 71.15 -2.48 -42.09
C PHE A 344 72.10 -3.68 -42.23
N LEU A 345 71.64 -4.90 -41.93
CA LEU A 345 72.40 -6.13 -42.18
C LEU A 345 72.77 -6.31 -43.65
N VAL A 346 71.80 -6.10 -44.55
CA VAL A 346 72.05 -6.22 -46.00
C VAL A 346 73.07 -5.19 -46.47
N ILE A 347 73.00 -3.95 -45.97
CA ILE A 347 73.95 -2.89 -46.32
C ILE A 347 75.35 -3.22 -45.80
N LEU A 348 75.48 -3.63 -44.53
CA LEU A 348 76.78 -4.02 -43.95
C LEU A 348 77.42 -5.18 -44.70
N TRP A 349 76.63 -6.20 -45.06
CA TRP A 349 77.11 -7.34 -45.84
C TRP A 349 77.67 -6.91 -47.21
N PHE A 350 77.04 -5.92 -47.86
CA PHE A 350 77.51 -5.38 -49.14
C PHE A 350 78.74 -4.48 -49.03
N VAL A 351 78.94 -3.77 -47.91
CA VAL A 351 79.98 -2.74 -47.76
C VAL A 351 81.26 -3.28 -47.13
N GLU A 352 81.16 -4.09 -46.07
CA GLU A 352 82.32 -4.51 -45.26
C GLU A 352 82.69 -5.99 -45.42
N GLY A 353 81.90 -6.76 -46.20
CA GLY A 353 82.14 -8.17 -46.46
C GLY A 353 81.67 -9.11 -45.33
N PRO A 354 81.79 -10.43 -45.54
CA PRO A 354 81.17 -11.43 -44.65
C PRO A 354 81.83 -11.52 -43.27
N ASP A 355 83.07 -11.07 -43.09
CA ASP A 355 83.80 -11.25 -41.82
C ASP A 355 83.30 -10.32 -40.70
N HIS A 356 82.83 -9.11 -41.04
CA HIS A 356 82.18 -8.19 -40.07
C HIS A 356 80.71 -8.57 -39.79
N PHE A 357 80.10 -9.45 -40.59
CA PHE A 357 78.71 -9.87 -40.42
C PHE A 357 78.51 -10.71 -39.14
N ASP A 358 79.46 -11.60 -38.85
CA ASP A 358 79.38 -12.50 -37.69
C ASP A 358 79.51 -11.75 -36.35
N GLU A 359 80.21 -10.61 -36.31
CA GLU A 359 80.35 -9.79 -35.11
C GLU A 359 79.07 -9.00 -34.77
N VAL A 360 78.30 -8.55 -35.77
CA VAL A 360 77.13 -7.66 -35.58
C VAL A 360 75.81 -8.43 -35.48
N THR A 361 75.77 -9.67 -35.99
CA THR A 361 74.62 -10.59 -35.91
C THR A 361 74.03 -10.75 -34.49
N PRO A 362 74.80 -10.96 -33.41
CA PRO A 362 74.22 -11.12 -32.08
C PRO A 362 73.52 -9.85 -31.56
N MET A 363 74.02 -8.66 -31.90
CA MET A 363 73.41 -7.39 -31.50
C MET A 363 72.01 -7.23 -32.13
N ILE A 364 71.85 -7.67 -33.37
CA ILE A 364 70.59 -7.57 -34.10
C ILE A 364 69.60 -8.66 -33.67
N ALA A 365 70.09 -9.85 -33.31
CA ALA A 365 69.27 -10.86 -32.66
C ALA A 365 68.66 -10.34 -31.34
N TRP A 366 69.44 -9.58 -30.55
CA TRP A 366 68.95 -8.92 -29.33
C TRP A 366 67.86 -7.86 -29.59
N VAL A 367 68.04 -7.01 -30.61
CA VAL A 367 67.01 -6.01 -30.99
C VAL A 367 65.71 -6.68 -31.41
N ASN A 368 65.78 -7.77 -32.19
CA ASN A 368 64.60 -8.54 -32.59
C ASN A 368 63.93 -9.25 -31.41
N TYR A 369 64.71 -9.74 -30.43
CA TYR A 369 64.17 -10.31 -29.19
C TYR A 369 63.39 -9.29 -28.37
N ILE A 370 63.93 -8.08 -28.23
CA ILE A 370 63.26 -6.98 -27.49
C ILE A 370 61.99 -6.54 -28.23
N ALA A 371 62.05 -6.39 -29.56
CA ALA A 371 60.88 -6.07 -30.38
C ALA A 371 59.80 -7.16 -30.30
N GLY A 372 60.19 -8.43 -30.35
CA GLY A 372 59.29 -9.58 -30.20
C GLY A 372 58.66 -9.67 -28.81
N ALA A 373 59.43 -9.41 -27.75
CA ALA A 373 58.90 -9.35 -26.37
C ALA A 373 57.86 -8.23 -26.22
N PHE A 374 58.09 -7.06 -26.81
CA PHE A 374 57.13 -5.95 -26.80
C PHE A 374 55.84 -6.29 -27.56
N ALA A 375 55.97 -6.97 -28.70
CA ALA A 375 54.84 -7.48 -29.48
C ALA A 375 54.02 -8.54 -28.72
N LEU A 376 54.67 -9.37 -27.89
CA LEU A 376 53.99 -10.34 -27.01
C LEU A 376 53.29 -9.68 -25.80
N CYS A 377 53.80 -8.56 -25.29
CA CYS A 377 53.14 -7.79 -24.23
C CYS A 377 51.89 -7.04 -24.73
N ALA A 378 51.83 -6.70 -26.02
CA ALA A 378 50.70 -5.97 -26.62
C ALA A 378 49.33 -6.68 -26.48
N PRO A 379 49.17 -7.99 -26.81
CA PRO A 379 47.91 -8.70 -26.60
C PRO A 379 47.57 -8.86 -25.12
N ILE A 380 48.56 -8.96 -24.22
CA ILE A 380 48.34 -9.03 -22.77
C ILE A 380 47.78 -7.71 -22.25
N LEU A 381 48.32 -6.57 -22.72
CA LEU A 381 47.78 -5.25 -22.40
C LEU A 381 46.34 -5.08 -22.92
N LEU A 382 46.05 -5.57 -24.12
CA LEU A 382 44.70 -5.55 -24.69
C LEU A 382 43.73 -6.42 -23.89
N LEU A 383 44.13 -7.63 -23.49
CA LEU A 383 43.31 -8.52 -22.65
C LEU A 383 43.11 -7.96 -21.23
N SER A 384 44.16 -7.39 -20.62
CA SER A 384 44.06 -6.74 -19.30
C SER A 384 43.14 -5.53 -19.33
N SER A 385 43.05 -4.83 -20.47
CA SER A 385 42.14 -3.71 -20.66
C SER A 385 40.66 -4.12 -20.73
N ARG A 386 40.38 -5.40 -21.05
CA ARG A 386 39.03 -5.96 -21.05
C ARG A 386 38.51 -6.28 -19.65
N GLY A 387 39.38 -6.31 -18.63
CA GLY A 387 39.01 -6.69 -17.26
C GLY A 387 38.48 -5.53 -16.40
N ALA A 388 38.72 -4.28 -16.77
CA ALA A 388 38.31 -3.12 -15.98
C ALA A 388 36.93 -2.62 -16.44
N TRP A 389 35.88 -3.22 -15.88
CA TRP A 389 34.51 -2.74 -16.08
C TRP A 389 34.39 -1.34 -15.50
N LYS A 390 34.00 -0.37 -16.32
CA LYS A 390 33.50 0.92 -15.83
C LYS A 390 31.99 0.85 -15.82
N SER A 391 31.39 1.35 -14.75
CA SER A 391 29.94 1.55 -14.60
C SER A 391 29.36 2.12 -15.89
N THR A 392 28.15 1.67 -16.24
CA THR A 392 27.31 2.30 -17.27
C THR A 392 27.36 3.81 -17.07
N VAL A 393 27.65 4.54 -18.15
CA VAL A 393 27.90 5.99 -18.08
C VAL A 393 26.59 6.75 -17.82
N LYS A 394 25.45 6.11 -18.14
CA LYS A 394 24.11 6.64 -17.90
C LYS A 394 23.18 5.53 -17.38
N PRO A 395 22.53 5.73 -16.23
CA PRO A 395 21.52 4.81 -15.74
C PRO A 395 20.25 4.94 -16.61
N HIS A 396 19.79 3.81 -17.16
CA HIS A 396 18.57 3.71 -17.95
C HIS A 396 17.66 2.60 -17.41
N LEU A 397 16.36 2.89 -17.46
CA LEU A 397 15.28 1.90 -17.28
C LEU A 397 14.71 1.53 -18.64
N ILE A 398 14.70 0.25 -18.95
CA ILE A 398 14.29 -0.26 -20.26
C ILE A 398 13.12 -1.21 -20.08
N GLY A 399 12.02 -0.92 -20.77
CA GLY A 399 10.85 -1.78 -20.82
C GLY A 399 10.91 -2.73 -22.00
N ILE A 400 10.58 -4.01 -21.78
CA ILE A 400 10.51 -5.04 -22.81
C ILE A 400 9.19 -5.77 -22.69
N GLU A 401 8.50 -5.94 -23.81
CA GLU A 401 7.29 -6.74 -23.88
C GLU A 401 7.61 -8.24 -23.74
N GLY A 402 6.86 -8.94 -22.89
CA GLY A 402 7.04 -10.36 -22.59
C GLY A 402 8.02 -10.63 -21.44
N ARG A 403 8.30 -11.91 -21.21
CA ARG A 403 9.32 -12.37 -20.25
C ARG A 403 10.65 -12.57 -20.97
N ALA A 404 11.57 -11.61 -20.78
CA ALA A 404 12.91 -11.73 -21.32
C ALA A 404 13.77 -12.67 -20.46
N ASN A 405 14.61 -13.51 -21.08
CA ASN A 405 15.58 -14.31 -20.35
C ASN A 405 16.81 -13.44 -20.01
N VAL A 406 17.19 -13.41 -18.74
CA VAL A 406 18.40 -12.73 -18.21
C VAL A 406 19.62 -12.96 -19.11
N ALA A 407 19.94 -14.21 -19.43
CA ALA A 407 21.14 -14.56 -20.19
C ALA A 407 21.11 -14.05 -21.64
N SER A 408 19.94 -14.10 -22.29
CA SER A 408 19.75 -13.61 -23.66
C SER A 408 19.82 -12.09 -23.71
N LEU A 409 19.25 -11.44 -22.70
CA LEU A 409 19.16 -9.99 -22.59
C LEU A 409 20.52 -9.37 -22.28
N GLU A 410 21.29 -9.98 -21.38
CA GLU A 410 22.68 -9.60 -21.08
C GLU A 410 23.55 -9.67 -22.36
N LYS A 411 23.37 -10.74 -23.16
CA LYS A 411 24.04 -10.87 -24.46
C LYS A 411 23.58 -9.84 -25.49
N GLN A 412 22.31 -9.42 -25.48
CA GLN A 412 21.80 -8.43 -26.42
C GLN A 412 22.22 -7.00 -26.06
N LEU A 413 22.19 -6.65 -24.78
CA LEU A 413 22.58 -5.32 -24.30
C LEU A 413 24.09 -5.09 -24.37
N TRP A 414 24.87 -6.10 -23.99
CA TRP A 414 26.32 -5.96 -23.83
C TRP A 414 27.13 -6.90 -24.74
N GLY A 415 26.50 -7.65 -25.65
CA GLY A 415 27.20 -8.54 -26.58
C GLY A 415 27.66 -9.89 -25.99
N PHE A 416 27.76 -10.00 -24.66
CA PHE A 416 28.19 -11.21 -23.94
C PHE A 416 27.41 -11.41 -22.65
N ASN A 417 27.24 -12.68 -22.23
CA ASN A 417 26.67 -13.04 -20.93
C ASN A 417 27.79 -13.09 -19.88
N HIS A 418 27.79 -12.16 -18.92
CA HIS A 418 28.72 -12.12 -17.80
C HIS A 418 28.12 -12.68 -16.49
N GLY A 419 26.83 -13.04 -16.48
CA GLY A 419 26.13 -13.52 -15.30
C GLY A 419 25.93 -12.44 -14.23
N LYS A 420 25.96 -11.17 -14.61
CA LYS A 420 25.88 -10.04 -13.66
C LYS A 420 24.49 -9.44 -13.55
N LEU A 421 23.67 -9.59 -14.59
CA LEU A 421 22.27 -9.23 -14.52
C LEU A 421 21.56 -10.24 -13.62
N GLN A 422 20.93 -9.75 -12.56
CA GLN A 422 20.19 -10.60 -11.63
C GLN A 422 18.69 -10.52 -11.93
N GLY A 423 18.07 -11.68 -12.13
CA GLY A 423 16.62 -11.77 -12.20
C GLY A 423 16.01 -11.60 -10.82
N THR A 424 15.34 -10.48 -10.57
CA THR A 424 14.55 -10.26 -9.37
C THR A 424 13.09 -10.52 -9.71
N THR A 425 12.63 -11.75 -9.50
CA THR A 425 11.20 -12.03 -9.41
C THR A 425 10.75 -11.69 -7.99
N PRO A 426 9.82 -10.73 -7.79
CA PRO A 426 9.24 -10.45 -6.48
C PRO A 426 8.71 -11.76 -5.87
N GLN A 427 8.95 -12.01 -4.56
CA GLN A 427 8.74 -13.32 -3.92
C GLN A 427 7.34 -13.92 -4.04
N SER A 428 6.30 -13.14 -4.37
CA SER A 428 4.93 -13.63 -4.64
C SER A 428 4.60 -13.75 -6.13
N TYR A 429 5.58 -13.66 -7.03
CA TYR A 429 5.43 -13.92 -8.46
C TYR A 429 5.73 -15.40 -8.78
N THR A 430 5.15 -16.30 -7.98
CA THR A 430 5.17 -17.74 -8.26
C THR A 430 3.93 -18.10 -9.05
N ASP A 431 4.12 -18.43 -10.34
CA ASP A 431 3.20 -19.29 -11.08
C ASP A 431 3.20 -20.68 -10.39
N THR A 432 2.58 -20.83 -9.22
CA THR A 432 2.20 -22.16 -8.76
C THR A 432 0.89 -22.54 -9.43
N GLU A 433 0.99 -22.86 -10.71
CA GLU A 433 0.46 -24.12 -11.22
C GLU A 433 1.51 -24.68 -12.20
N ASN A 434 2.05 -25.83 -11.84
CA ASN A 434 2.82 -26.68 -12.74
C ASN A 434 2.06 -26.86 -14.06
N SER A 435 2.59 -26.36 -15.16
CA SER A 435 2.33 -26.97 -16.47
C SER A 435 3.53 -26.75 -17.36
N ASP A 436 4.02 -27.88 -17.87
CA ASP A 436 4.95 -28.02 -18.96
C ASP A 436 4.78 -26.98 -20.07
N LEU A 437 5.87 -26.74 -20.82
CA LEU A 437 5.91 -25.99 -22.07
C LEU A 437 4.68 -26.28 -22.96
N SER A 438 3.62 -25.50 -22.76
CA SER A 438 2.42 -25.51 -23.59
C SER A 438 1.69 -24.22 -23.30
N ARG A 439 1.71 -23.34 -24.31
CA ARG A 439 0.84 -22.18 -24.52
C ARG A 439 -0.18 -21.95 -23.40
N VAL A 440 0.19 -21.15 -22.41
CA VAL A 440 -0.76 -20.56 -21.47
C VAL A 440 -1.69 -19.68 -22.29
N THR A 441 -2.91 -20.15 -22.50
CA THR A 441 -4.01 -19.32 -22.99
C THR A 441 -4.31 -18.24 -21.95
N PRO A 442 -4.59 -17.00 -22.39
CA PRO A 442 -4.77 -15.86 -21.50
C PRO A 442 -6.04 -16.08 -20.69
N LYS A 443 -5.90 -16.27 -19.38
CA LYS A 443 -7.03 -16.42 -18.45
C LYS A 443 -7.24 -15.15 -17.63
N THR A 444 -7.35 -14.03 -18.35
CA THR A 444 -8.10 -12.79 -18.05
C THR A 444 -7.82 -11.85 -19.22
N ASP A 445 -8.86 -11.45 -19.93
CA ASP A 445 -8.79 -10.63 -21.14
C ASP A 445 -8.09 -9.29 -20.81
N GLY A 446 -6.85 -9.09 -21.26
CA GLY A 446 -6.14 -7.81 -21.21
C GLY A 446 -4.83 -7.71 -20.40
N ASP A 447 -4.38 -8.73 -19.65
CA ASP A 447 -3.14 -8.63 -18.84
C ASP A 447 -1.89 -9.09 -19.62
N PHE A 448 -1.02 -8.14 -19.98
CA PHE A 448 0.23 -8.40 -20.70
C PHE A 448 1.39 -8.61 -19.72
N SER A 449 2.35 -9.45 -20.10
CA SER A 449 3.60 -9.63 -19.33
C SER A 449 4.66 -8.68 -19.84
N PHE A 450 5.39 -8.05 -18.93
CA PHE A 450 6.46 -7.11 -19.24
C PHE A 450 7.70 -7.41 -18.40
N SER A 451 8.86 -6.98 -18.88
CA SER A 451 10.14 -7.04 -18.19
C SER A 451 10.75 -5.64 -18.10
N LEU A 452 11.15 -5.23 -16.91
CA LEU A 452 11.85 -3.97 -16.65
C LEU A 452 13.32 -4.28 -16.37
N VAL A 453 14.22 -3.66 -17.14
CA VAL A 453 15.67 -3.75 -16.97
C VAL A 453 16.16 -2.46 -16.32
N ASP A 454 16.83 -2.58 -15.18
CA ASP A 454 17.60 -1.50 -14.58
C ASP A 454 19.08 -1.72 -14.89
N THR A 455 19.67 -0.83 -15.69
CA THR A 455 21.07 -0.89 -16.11
C THR A 455 22.05 -0.32 -15.07
N GLN A 456 21.56 0.33 -14.02
CA GLN A 456 22.35 0.81 -12.90
C GLN A 456 22.44 -0.25 -11.80
N MET A 457 21.30 -0.80 -11.40
CA MET A 457 21.23 -1.86 -10.39
C MET A 457 21.56 -3.24 -10.95
N MET A 458 21.59 -3.38 -12.29
CA MET A 458 21.76 -4.65 -12.98
C MET A 458 20.70 -5.68 -12.58
N THR A 459 19.44 -5.24 -12.53
CA THR A 459 18.31 -6.07 -12.15
C THR A 459 17.29 -6.19 -13.29
N LEU A 460 16.74 -7.38 -13.46
CA LEU A 460 15.63 -7.68 -14.36
C LEU A 460 14.39 -8.05 -13.54
N THR A 461 13.33 -7.24 -13.66
CA THR A 461 12.08 -7.44 -12.93
C THR A 461 10.94 -7.80 -13.88
N HIS A 462 10.24 -8.89 -13.60
CA HIS A 462 9.07 -9.31 -14.37
C HIS A 462 7.76 -8.91 -13.70
N PHE A 463 6.81 -8.40 -14.47
CA PHE A 463 5.50 -7.98 -13.96
C PHE A 463 4.40 -8.12 -15.02
N ARG A 464 3.13 -8.02 -14.59
CA ARG A 464 1.94 -8.07 -15.47
C ARG A 464 1.11 -6.81 -15.28
N ARG A 465 0.69 -6.20 -16.39
CA ARG A 465 -0.16 -5.01 -16.46
C ARG A 465 -0.97 -4.99 -17.75
N GLN A 466 -2.05 -4.23 -17.76
CA GLN A 466 -2.87 -4.02 -18.95
C GLN A 466 -2.21 -3.08 -19.97
N LEU A 467 -1.43 -2.10 -19.49
CA LEU A 467 -0.75 -1.12 -20.31
C LEU A 467 0.76 -1.11 -20.00
N PRO A 468 1.62 -0.82 -21.01
CA PRO A 468 3.05 -0.67 -20.79
C PRO A 468 3.31 0.61 -19.95
N PRO A 469 4.00 0.51 -18.80
CA PRO A 469 4.30 1.68 -17.99
C PRO A 469 5.39 2.55 -18.63
N VAL A 470 5.18 3.85 -18.71
CA VAL A 470 6.09 4.82 -19.34
C VAL A 470 7.03 5.49 -18.32
N ALA A 471 6.66 5.50 -17.05
CA ALA A 471 7.46 6.07 -15.99
C ALA A 471 7.43 5.21 -14.72
N MET A 472 8.50 5.30 -13.95
CA MET A 472 8.63 4.73 -12.61
C MET A 472 8.86 5.84 -11.60
N PHE A 473 8.16 5.80 -10.47
CA PHE A 473 8.21 6.79 -9.40
C PHE A 473 8.47 6.11 -8.06
N ILE A 474 9.49 6.55 -7.32
CA ILE A 474 9.81 6.00 -6.00
C ILE A 474 8.99 6.76 -4.94
N CYS A 475 8.13 6.04 -4.22
CA CYS A 475 7.20 6.62 -3.24
C CYS A 475 7.48 6.19 -1.80
N GLY A 476 8.15 5.06 -1.60
CA GLY A 476 8.50 4.62 -0.27
C GLY A 476 9.74 3.74 -0.22
N GLU A 477 10.22 3.48 0.99
CA GLU A 477 11.33 2.60 1.29
C GLU A 477 10.97 1.75 2.51
N GLU A 478 11.28 0.47 2.47
CA GLU A 478 11.04 -0.46 3.57
C GLU A 478 12.28 -0.63 4.44
N ASP A 479 12.04 -1.04 5.69
CA ASP A 479 13.09 -1.43 6.62
C ASP A 479 13.93 -2.59 6.04
N GLY A 480 15.13 -2.25 5.55
CA GLY A 480 15.99 -3.18 4.80
C GLY A 480 16.51 -2.64 3.47
N GLY A 481 16.10 -1.43 3.07
CA GLY A 481 16.58 -0.74 1.86
C GLY A 481 15.84 -1.11 0.59
N THR A 482 14.73 -1.86 0.69
CA THR A 482 13.87 -2.19 -0.45
C THR A 482 13.02 -0.97 -0.80
N GLN A 483 13.00 -0.56 -2.06
CA GLN A 483 12.21 0.60 -2.49
C GLN A 483 10.84 0.19 -3.04
N ARG A 484 9.81 0.99 -2.72
CA ARG A 484 8.47 0.91 -3.28
C ARG A 484 8.36 1.90 -4.44
N ALA A 485 8.13 1.35 -5.64
CA ALA A 485 7.99 2.13 -6.85
C ALA A 485 6.61 1.94 -7.50
N LEU A 486 6.03 3.04 -7.95
CA LEU A 486 4.83 3.09 -8.78
C LEU A 486 5.21 3.10 -10.26
N LEU A 487 4.63 2.19 -11.02
CA LEU A 487 4.77 2.14 -12.47
C LEU A 487 3.52 2.77 -13.09
N CYS A 488 3.70 3.81 -13.89
CA CYS A 488 2.61 4.62 -14.45
C CYS A 488 2.62 4.57 -15.98
N SER A 489 1.44 4.39 -16.58
CA SER A 489 1.17 4.61 -18.01
C SER A 489 0.48 5.96 -18.20
N TYR A 490 0.53 6.50 -19.42
CA TYR A 490 -0.36 7.59 -19.81
C TYR A 490 -1.78 7.03 -20.05
N ASP A 491 -2.80 7.81 -19.69
CA ASP A 491 -4.19 7.54 -20.04
C ASP A 491 -4.48 7.87 -21.51
#